data_AF-A0A1Q3SUY9-F1
#
_entry.id   AF-A0A1Q3SUY9-F1
#
_cell.length_a   1.000
_cell.length_b   1.000
_cell.length_c   1.000
_cell.angle_alpha   90.00
_cell.angle_beta   90.00
_cell.angle_gamma   90.00
#
_symmetry.space_group_name_H-M   'P 1'
#
loop_
_entity.id
_entity.type
_entity.pdbx_description
1 polymer ?
#
loop_
_entity_poly.entity_id
_entity_poly.type
_entity_poly.pdbx_seq_one_letter_code
_entity_poly.pdbx_strand_id
1 'polypeptide(L)'
;MTNQTQENPHESVATSKTGKPFTREDMKKSITEILEFVGTDGLASLENLYDKFWPGLGVQSCRRFLSQLERAGWLERHFIHVRKPGQLVFTLTVRGAKDHFGQAARKNLMIGLPANGEIKQQLLAQQARLQLEKQFAAEGKRIIEWQNERQLRRETVRNIKSGISTLSTLNDIADARMTVQTQEGCVYRQEIEIDGEYYGQMLKNKIETYRQKGTPILWVTTSNRANRIKSEIARAFATNISLFVPDNY
;
A
#
# COMPACT_ATOMS: atom_id res chain seq x y z
N MET A 1 33.74 -46.79 5.72
CA MET A 1 33.89 -45.36 6.02
C MET A 1 32.64 -44.66 5.54
N THR A 2 31.69 -44.48 6.45
CA THR A 2 30.34 -43.98 6.16
C THR A 2 30.27 -42.56 6.71
N ASN A 3 30.26 -41.57 5.81
CA ASN A 3 30.09 -40.16 6.19
C ASN A 3 28.66 -39.94 6.67
N GLN A 4 28.51 -39.75 7.98
CA GLN A 4 27.30 -39.20 8.58
C GLN A 4 27.34 -37.70 8.41
N THR A 5 26.48 -37.17 7.55
CA THR A 5 26.18 -35.73 7.49
C THR A 5 25.41 -35.37 8.76
N GLN A 6 26.04 -34.60 9.65
CA GLN A 6 25.37 -33.99 10.79
C GLN A 6 24.32 -32.99 10.30
N GLU A 7 23.05 -33.29 10.52
CA GLU A 7 21.96 -32.32 10.40
C GLU A 7 22.09 -31.30 11.55
N ASN A 8 22.19 -30.02 11.20
CA ASN A 8 22.22 -28.90 12.13
C ASN A 8 20.83 -28.73 12.79
N PRO A 9 20.69 -28.83 14.13
CA PRO A 9 19.40 -28.81 14.78
C PRO A 9 19.04 -27.40 15.26
N HIS A 10 18.96 -26.39 14.40
CA HIS A 10 18.42 -25.06 14.77
C HIS A 10 17.86 -24.26 13.58
N GLU A 11 16.98 -24.87 12.78
CA GLU A 11 15.97 -24.07 12.06
C GLU A 11 14.71 -24.03 12.93
N SER A 12 14.52 -22.93 13.66
CA SER A 12 13.24 -22.66 14.32
C SER A 12 12.18 -22.49 13.24
N VAL A 13 11.45 -23.56 12.94
CA VAL A 13 10.33 -23.55 11.99
C VAL A 13 9.31 -22.55 12.53
N ALA A 14 9.08 -21.47 11.78
CA ALA A 14 8.03 -20.53 12.12
C ALA A 14 6.70 -21.31 12.17
N THR A 15 5.98 -21.20 13.28
CA THR A 15 4.64 -21.78 13.44
C THR A 15 3.60 -20.78 12.97
N SER A 16 2.57 -21.26 12.28
CA SER A 16 1.43 -20.43 11.90
C SER A 16 0.62 -20.02 13.13
N LYS A 17 -0.34 -19.08 12.95
CA LYS A 17 -1.33 -18.72 13.98
C LYS A 17 -2.11 -19.92 14.54
N THR A 18 -2.09 -21.06 13.86
CA THR A 18 -2.79 -22.30 14.25
C THR A 18 -1.85 -23.37 14.82
N GLY A 19 -0.57 -23.04 15.08
CA GLY A 19 0.41 -23.99 15.61
C GLY A 19 0.90 -25.04 14.61
N LYS A 20 0.49 -24.95 13.34
CA LYS A 20 0.98 -25.83 12.27
C LYS A 20 2.33 -25.33 11.74
N PRO A 21 3.29 -26.23 11.45
CA PRO A 21 4.52 -25.87 10.78
C PRO A 21 4.21 -25.32 9.37
N PHE A 22 4.85 -24.23 8.98
CA PHE A 22 4.72 -23.65 7.64
C PHE A 22 5.22 -24.63 6.58
N THR A 23 4.42 -24.90 5.54
CA THR A 23 4.91 -25.66 4.38
C THR A 23 5.78 -24.79 3.49
N ARG A 24 6.57 -25.42 2.61
CA ARG A 24 7.36 -24.69 1.59
C ARG A 24 6.48 -23.88 0.65
N GLU A 25 5.26 -24.33 0.39
CA GLU A 25 4.28 -23.62 -0.43
C GLU A 25 3.70 -22.40 0.30
N ASP A 26 3.40 -22.53 1.59
CA ASP A 26 2.96 -21.41 2.44
C ASP A 26 4.03 -20.32 2.52
N MET A 27 5.31 -20.72 2.62
CA MET A 27 6.43 -19.77 2.60
C MET A 27 6.55 -19.06 1.25
N LYS A 28 6.47 -19.79 0.13
CA LYS A 28 6.51 -19.18 -1.21
C LYS A 28 5.36 -18.20 -1.42
N LYS A 29 4.15 -18.58 -1.03
CA LYS A 29 2.97 -17.72 -1.10
C LYS A 29 3.16 -16.45 -0.27
N SER A 30 3.64 -16.59 0.96
CA SER A 30 3.92 -15.46 1.86
C SER A 30 4.98 -14.51 1.27
N ILE A 31 6.05 -15.04 0.65
CA ILE A 31 7.06 -14.21 -0.02
C ILE A 31 6.42 -13.38 -1.13
N THR A 32 5.65 -14.00 -2.03
CA THR A 32 5.01 -13.28 -3.14
C THR A 32 4.06 -12.20 -2.61
N GLU A 33 3.26 -12.51 -1.58
CA GLU A 33 2.34 -11.54 -0.96
C GLU A 33 3.08 -10.34 -0.35
N ILE A 34 4.22 -10.58 0.32
CA ILE A 34 5.07 -9.50 0.87
C ILE A 34 5.65 -8.65 -0.25
N LEU A 35 6.26 -9.27 -1.27
CA LEU A 35 6.87 -8.55 -2.38
C LEU A 35 5.84 -7.76 -3.19
N GLU A 36 4.64 -8.32 -3.37
CA GLU A 36 3.52 -7.64 -4.02
C GLU A 36 3.05 -6.46 -3.18
N PHE A 37 2.87 -6.64 -1.87
CA PHE A 37 2.48 -5.55 -0.97
C PHE A 37 3.48 -4.38 -1.01
N VAL A 38 4.78 -4.66 -0.92
CA VAL A 38 5.84 -3.65 -1.04
C VAL A 38 5.82 -3.00 -2.43
N GLY A 39 5.70 -3.80 -3.50
CA GLY A 39 5.73 -3.31 -4.87
C GLY A 39 4.48 -2.51 -5.28
N THR A 40 3.31 -2.82 -4.74
CA THR A 40 2.07 -2.07 -5.01
C THR A 40 2.11 -0.70 -4.36
N ASP A 41 2.61 -0.59 -3.12
CA ASP A 41 2.63 0.69 -2.41
C ASP A 41 3.95 1.46 -2.60
N GLY A 42 4.91 0.90 -3.34
CA GLY A 42 6.24 1.46 -3.63
C GLY A 42 7.27 1.24 -2.53
N LEU A 43 6.86 1.41 -1.27
CA LEU A 43 7.68 1.07 -0.13
C LEU A 43 6.84 0.55 1.03
N ALA A 44 7.48 -0.14 1.97
CA ALA A 44 6.84 -0.50 3.22
C ALA A 44 7.74 -0.30 4.43
N SER A 45 7.20 0.27 5.51
CA SER A 45 7.94 0.35 6.78
C SER A 45 8.02 -1.03 7.44
N LEU A 46 9.06 -1.24 8.26
CA LEU A 46 9.15 -2.45 9.09
C LEU A 46 7.88 -2.67 9.91
N GLU A 47 7.33 -1.60 10.46
CA GLU A 47 6.12 -1.62 11.30
C GLU A 47 4.90 -2.07 10.51
N ASN A 48 4.71 -1.55 9.29
CA ASN A 48 3.61 -1.91 8.42
C ASN A 48 3.69 -3.37 7.96
N LEU A 49 4.91 -3.85 7.62
CA LEU A 49 5.14 -5.24 7.26
C LEU A 49 4.88 -6.19 8.43
N TYR A 50 5.36 -5.82 9.62
CA TYR A 50 5.13 -6.57 10.84
C TYR A 50 3.63 -6.68 11.16
N ASP A 51 2.91 -5.55 11.17
CA ASP A 51 1.49 -5.50 11.48
C ASP A 51 0.64 -6.33 10.51
N LYS A 52 1.03 -6.37 9.22
CA LYS A 52 0.28 -7.09 8.19
C LYS A 52 0.55 -8.59 8.20
N PHE A 53 1.82 -8.99 8.24
CA PHE A 53 2.22 -10.38 7.97
C PHE A 53 2.67 -11.16 9.21
N TRP A 54 3.03 -10.47 10.30
CA TRP A 54 3.44 -11.09 11.56
C TRP A 54 2.59 -10.66 12.78
N PRO A 55 1.25 -10.49 12.68
CA PRO A 55 0.44 -10.08 13.81
C PRO A 55 0.51 -11.13 14.94
N GLY A 56 0.95 -10.68 16.13
CA GLY A 56 1.09 -11.52 17.32
C GLY A 56 2.41 -12.29 17.43
N LEU A 57 3.34 -12.10 16.50
CA LEU A 57 4.70 -12.63 16.59
C LEU A 57 5.67 -11.53 17.06
N GLY A 58 6.94 -11.86 17.32
CA GLY A 58 7.93 -10.83 17.66
C GLY A 58 8.43 -10.07 16.42
N VAL A 59 8.66 -8.76 16.55
CA VAL A 59 9.27 -7.91 15.49
C VAL A 59 10.61 -8.48 14.99
N GLN A 60 11.36 -9.18 15.84
CA GLN A 60 12.61 -9.84 15.46
C GLN A 60 12.42 -10.98 14.44
N SER A 61 11.28 -11.66 14.46
CA SER A 61 10.97 -12.69 13.46
C SER A 61 10.71 -12.05 12.09
N CYS A 62 9.97 -10.94 12.05
CA CYS A 62 9.81 -10.13 10.84
C CYS A 62 11.17 -9.66 10.31
N ARG A 63 12.03 -9.07 11.16
CA ARG A 63 13.38 -8.63 10.76
C ARG A 63 14.23 -9.76 10.18
N ARG A 64 14.29 -10.92 10.85
CA ARG A 64 15.06 -12.07 10.37
C ARG A 64 14.59 -12.53 8.99
N PHE A 65 13.28 -12.58 8.77
CA PHE A 65 12.70 -12.96 7.49
C PHE A 65 13.01 -11.92 6.40
N LEU A 66 12.81 -10.63 6.67
CA LEU A 66 13.14 -9.56 5.71
C LEU A 66 14.63 -9.55 5.34
N SER A 67 15.53 -9.81 6.29
CA SER A 67 16.97 -9.97 6.01
C SER A 67 17.29 -11.17 5.12
N GLN A 68 16.45 -12.21 5.07
CA GLN A 68 16.59 -13.28 4.07
C GLN A 68 16.20 -12.79 2.67
N LEU A 69 15.10 -12.03 2.55
CA LEU A 69 14.67 -11.44 1.28
C LEU A 69 15.68 -10.41 0.74
N GLU A 70 16.31 -9.63 1.63
CA GLU A 70 17.42 -8.74 1.30
C GLU A 70 18.64 -9.51 0.77
N ARG A 71 19.08 -10.57 1.48
CA ARG A 71 20.22 -11.40 1.04
C ARG A 71 19.97 -12.11 -0.28
N ALA A 72 18.72 -12.49 -0.56
CA ALA A 72 18.30 -13.01 -1.86
C ALA A 72 18.30 -11.93 -2.96
N GLY A 73 18.39 -10.66 -2.58
CA GLY A 73 18.36 -9.51 -3.48
C GLY A 73 16.97 -9.16 -3.97
N TRP A 74 15.91 -9.58 -3.27
CA TRP A 74 14.51 -9.32 -3.66
C TRP A 74 13.93 -8.04 -3.05
N LEU A 75 14.42 -7.66 -1.88
CA LEU A 75 14.14 -6.39 -1.23
C LEU A 75 15.43 -5.59 -1.02
N GLU A 76 15.28 -4.28 -0.95
CA GLU A 76 16.34 -3.36 -0.55
C GLU A 76 15.84 -2.54 0.64
N ARG A 77 16.70 -2.37 1.65
CA ARG A 77 16.38 -1.59 2.85
C ARG A 77 16.89 -0.16 2.74
N HIS A 78 16.14 0.77 3.30
CA HIS A 78 16.49 2.19 3.36
C HIS A 78 16.18 2.76 4.75
N PHE A 79 16.96 3.75 5.16
CA PHE A 79 16.67 4.56 6.34
C PHE A 79 16.25 5.95 5.89
N ILE A 80 15.04 6.35 6.26
CA ILE A 80 14.43 7.62 5.84
C ILE A 80 14.05 8.48 7.05
N HIS A 81 13.91 9.78 6.81
CA HIS A 81 13.58 10.77 7.82
C HIS A 81 12.28 11.50 7.43
N VAL A 82 11.14 10.82 7.61
CA VAL A 82 9.82 11.38 7.24
C VAL A 82 8.98 11.70 8.48
N ARG A 83 8.58 10.68 9.25
CA ARG A 83 7.84 10.89 10.51
C ARG A 83 8.76 10.92 11.73
N LYS A 84 9.77 10.05 11.70
CA LYS A 84 10.77 9.92 12.77
C LYS A 84 12.15 9.69 12.15
N PRO A 85 13.22 10.11 12.83
CA PRO A 85 14.56 9.87 12.33
C PRO A 85 14.86 8.39 12.16
N GLY A 86 15.46 8.01 11.03
CA GLY A 86 15.96 6.66 10.79
C GLY A 86 14.86 5.60 10.70
N GLN A 87 13.68 5.94 10.19
CA GLN A 87 12.64 4.95 9.95
C GLN A 87 13.12 3.94 8.89
N LEU A 88 13.11 2.66 9.24
CA LEU A 88 13.49 1.56 8.35
C LEU A 88 12.34 1.21 7.41
N VAL A 89 12.62 1.29 6.11
CA VAL A 89 11.68 0.92 5.04
C VAL A 89 12.32 -0.03 4.04
N PHE A 90 11.47 -0.72 3.29
CA PHE A 90 11.86 -1.70 2.29
C PHE A 90 11.21 -1.38 0.95
N THR A 91 11.94 -1.61 -0.13
CA THR A 91 11.49 -1.41 -1.51
C THR A 91 11.73 -2.68 -2.32
N LEU A 92 10.86 -2.95 -3.30
CA LEU A 92 11.03 -4.07 -4.22
C LEU A 92 12.20 -3.80 -5.17
N THR A 93 13.12 -4.75 -5.32
CA THR A 93 14.22 -4.60 -6.29
C THR A 93 13.80 -5.03 -7.69
N VAL A 94 14.59 -4.64 -8.69
CA VAL A 94 14.41 -5.14 -10.06
C VAL A 94 14.46 -6.67 -10.07
N ARG A 95 15.44 -7.29 -9.38
CA ARG A 95 15.59 -8.75 -9.31
C ARG A 95 14.38 -9.41 -8.67
N GLY A 96 13.94 -8.95 -7.50
CA GLY A 96 12.74 -9.47 -6.84
C GLY A 96 11.51 -9.40 -7.73
N ALA A 97 11.35 -8.28 -8.45
CA ALA A 97 10.29 -8.14 -9.43
C ALA A 97 10.40 -9.17 -10.57
N LYS A 98 11.60 -9.40 -11.14
CA LYS A 98 11.79 -10.36 -12.24
C LYS A 98 11.60 -11.82 -11.81
N ASP A 99 12.08 -12.18 -10.63
CA ASP A 99 12.11 -13.57 -10.15
C ASP A 99 10.71 -14.05 -9.73
N HIS A 100 9.84 -13.15 -9.25
CA HIS A 100 8.53 -13.51 -8.69
C HIS A 100 7.32 -13.06 -9.52
N PHE A 101 7.49 -12.12 -10.46
CA PHE A 101 6.36 -11.54 -11.19
C PHE A 101 6.57 -11.55 -12.71
N GLY A 102 5.52 -11.95 -13.44
CA GLY A 102 5.48 -11.88 -14.89
C GLY A 102 5.54 -10.44 -15.42
N GLN A 103 5.83 -10.28 -16.72
CA GLN A 103 5.97 -8.97 -17.34
C GLN A 103 4.72 -8.08 -17.18
N ALA A 104 3.52 -8.65 -17.24
CA ALA A 104 2.29 -7.89 -17.06
C ALA A 104 2.18 -7.30 -15.65
N ALA A 105 2.38 -8.11 -14.61
CA ALA A 105 2.33 -7.70 -13.20
C ALA A 105 3.41 -6.66 -12.88
N ARG A 106 4.65 -6.85 -13.34
CA ARG A 106 5.76 -5.91 -13.08
C ARG A 106 5.49 -4.48 -13.52
N LYS A 107 4.69 -4.26 -14.56
CA LYS A 107 4.35 -2.91 -15.03
C LYS A 107 3.43 -2.15 -14.04
N ASN A 108 2.80 -2.86 -13.11
CA ASN A 108 1.92 -2.30 -12.08
C ASN A 108 2.65 -2.08 -10.75
N LEU A 109 3.85 -2.66 -10.59
CA LEU A 109 4.67 -2.52 -9.40
C LEU A 109 5.57 -1.29 -9.52
N MET A 110 5.86 -0.71 -8.36
CA MET A 110 6.87 0.30 -8.12
C MET A 110 8.13 -0.41 -7.64
N ILE A 111 9.26 -0.08 -8.26
CA ILE A 111 10.54 -0.77 -8.07
C ILE A 111 11.57 0.29 -7.66
N GLY A 112 12.33 -0.01 -6.62
CA GLY A 112 13.30 0.90 -6.02
C GLY A 112 12.65 1.95 -5.11
N LEU A 113 13.49 2.80 -4.53
CA LEU A 113 13.04 3.88 -3.66
C LEU A 113 12.35 4.98 -4.49
N PRO A 114 11.16 5.44 -4.09
CA PRO A 114 10.50 6.59 -4.72
C PRO A 114 11.29 7.89 -4.54
N ALA A 115 10.89 8.92 -5.28
CA ALA A 115 11.44 10.26 -5.08
C ALA A 115 11.12 10.77 -3.67
N ASN A 116 12.04 11.54 -3.07
CA ASN A 116 11.91 12.00 -1.67
C ASN A 116 10.56 12.67 -1.36
N GLY A 117 10.00 13.45 -2.30
CA GLY A 117 8.70 14.11 -2.15
C GLY A 117 7.51 13.15 -2.08
N GLU A 118 7.64 11.94 -2.63
CA GLU A 118 6.57 10.92 -2.69
C GLU A 118 6.59 9.97 -1.50
N ILE A 119 7.75 9.80 -0.85
CA ILE A 119 7.92 8.82 0.25
C ILE A 119 6.89 9.06 1.36
N LYS A 120 6.66 10.32 1.74
CA LYS A 120 5.68 10.68 2.78
C LYS A 120 4.27 10.27 2.38
N GLN A 121 3.86 10.60 1.17
CA GLN A 121 2.54 10.27 0.65
C GLN A 121 2.34 8.75 0.57
N GLN A 122 3.33 8.00 0.05
CA GLN A 122 3.24 6.54 -0.05
C GLN A 122 3.15 5.86 1.32
N LEU A 123 3.91 6.33 2.32
CA LEU A 123 3.78 5.85 3.70
C LEU A 123 2.40 6.16 4.30
N LEU A 124 1.78 7.28 3.91
CA LEU A 124 0.45 7.67 4.38
C LEU A 124 -0.61 6.78 3.73
N ALA A 125 -0.49 6.56 2.43
CA ALA A 125 -1.34 5.65 1.67
C ALA A 125 -1.30 4.24 2.24
N GLN A 126 -0.11 3.71 2.52
CA GLN A 126 0.04 2.37 3.06
C GLN A 126 -0.52 2.25 4.49
N GLN A 127 -0.28 3.25 5.35
CA GLN A 127 -0.87 3.27 6.69
C GLN A 127 -2.40 3.27 6.61
N ALA A 128 -2.95 4.08 5.70
CA ALA A 128 -4.38 4.18 5.50
C ALA A 128 -4.96 2.86 5.00
N ARG A 129 -4.32 2.23 4.01
CA ARG A 129 -4.70 0.90 3.53
C ARG A 129 -4.81 -0.10 4.67
N LEU A 130 -3.78 -0.23 5.50
CA LEU A 130 -3.77 -1.20 6.61
C LEU A 130 -4.88 -0.95 7.63
N GLN A 131 -5.16 0.31 7.95
CA GLN A 131 -6.23 0.64 8.89
C GLN A 131 -7.62 0.45 8.27
N LEU A 132 -7.81 0.81 7.00
CA LEU A 132 -9.05 0.53 6.27
C LEU A 132 -9.30 -0.98 6.13
N GLU A 133 -8.26 -1.78 5.86
CA GLU A 133 -8.36 -3.24 5.85
C GLU A 133 -8.86 -3.76 7.22
N LYS A 134 -8.33 -3.24 8.34
CA LYS A 134 -8.77 -3.60 9.71
C LYS A 134 -10.21 -3.16 9.99
N GLN A 135 -10.57 -1.92 9.66
CA GLN A 135 -11.90 -1.36 9.88
C GLN A 135 -12.95 -2.11 9.06
N PHE A 136 -12.69 -2.32 7.76
CA PHE A 136 -13.60 -3.09 6.92
C PHE A 136 -13.74 -4.54 7.38
N ALA A 137 -12.66 -5.19 7.81
CA ALA A 137 -12.76 -6.54 8.36
C ALA A 137 -13.67 -6.59 9.59
N ALA A 138 -13.62 -5.59 10.47
CA ALA A 138 -14.52 -5.49 11.63
C ALA A 138 -15.99 -5.28 11.25
N GLU A 139 -16.23 -4.64 10.10
CA GLU A 139 -17.56 -4.48 9.48
C GLU A 139 -17.96 -5.66 8.59
N GLY A 140 -17.15 -6.71 8.52
CA GLY A 140 -17.40 -7.86 7.65
C GLY A 140 -17.11 -7.62 6.16
N LYS A 141 -16.59 -6.44 5.82
CA LYS A 141 -16.19 -6.06 4.47
C LYS A 141 -14.74 -6.49 4.21
N ARG A 142 -14.37 -6.57 2.93
CA ARG A 142 -13.01 -6.89 2.51
C ARG A 142 -12.57 -6.01 1.36
N ILE A 143 -11.37 -5.44 1.47
CA ILE A 143 -10.68 -4.87 0.31
C ILE A 143 -10.19 -6.04 -0.55
N ILE A 144 -10.77 -6.17 -1.74
CA ILE A 144 -10.42 -7.25 -2.69
C ILE A 144 -9.42 -6.79 -3.74
N GLU A 145 -9.28 -5.48 -3.94
CA GLU A 145 -8.30 -4.89 -4.85
C GLU A 145 -7.85 -3.53 -4.32
N TRP A 146 -6.55 -3.26 -4.41
CA TRP A 146 -5.95 -1.96 -4.15
C TRP A 146 -5.10 -1.57 -5.36
N GLN A 147 -5.42 -0.45 -5.98
CA GLN A 147 -4.73 0.06 -7.16
C GLN A 147 -4.06 1.39 -6.83
N ASN A 148 -2.76 1.49 -7.13
CA ASN A 148 -1.99 2.72 -6.97
C ASN A 148 -2.18 3.68 -8.15
N GLU A 149 -1.71 4.92 -8.02
CA GLU A 149 -1.76 5.95 -9.06
C GLU A 149 -1.15 5.47 -10.38
N ARG A 150 -0.04 4.72 -10.33
CA ARG A 150 0.62 4.18 -11.54
C ARG A 150 -0.31 3.23 -12.31
N GLN A 151 -1.05 2.36 -11.62
CA GLN A 151 -2.05 1.47 -12.23
C GLN A 151 -3.20 2.28 -12.82
N LEU A 152 -3.72 3.25 -12.06
CA LEU A 152 -4.82 4.11 -12.49
C LEU A 152 -4.44 4.95 -13.72
N ARG A 153 -3.26 5.55 -13.73
CA ARG A 153 -2.74 6.30 -14.88
C ARG A 153 -2.63 5.44 -16.13
N ARG A 154 -2.20 4.19 -16.00
CA ARG A 154 -2.12 3.26 -17.13
C ARG A 154 -3.49 2.78 -17.61
N GLU A 155 -4.46 2.64 -16.70
CA GLU A 155 -5.86 2.42 -17.06
C GLU A 155 -6.42 3.62 -17.84
N THR A 156 -6.25 4.84 -17.32
CA THR A 156 -6.68 6.08 -17.99
C THR A 156 -6.06 6.24 -19.37
N VAL A 157 -4.76 6.01 -19.53
CA VAL A 157 -4.09 6.04 -20.84
C VAL A 157 -4.68 5.02 -21.82
N ARG A 158 -5.05 3.82 -21.35
CA ARG A 158 -5.73 2.82 -22.21
C ARG A 158 -7.13 3.30 -22.59
N ASN A 159 -7.90 3.81 -21.63
CA ASN A 159 -9.24 4.33 -21.88
C ASN A 159 -9.23 5.50 -22.88
N ILE A 160 -8.23 6.37 -22.82
CA ILE A 160 -8.03 7.46 -23.80
C ILE A 160 -7.78 6.88 -25.20
N LYS A 161 -6.87 5.90 -25.33
CA LYS A 161 -6.60 5.25 -26.62
C LYS A 161 -7.82 4.51 -27.19
N SER A 162 -8.72 4.05 -26.33
CA SER A 162 -9.97 3.39 -26.69
C SER A 162 -11.15 4.36 -26.86
N GLY A 163 -10.94 5.68 -26.72
CA GLY A 163 -12.01 6.69 -26.87
C GLY A 163 -13.01 6.76 -25.71
N ILE A 164 -12.75 6.06 -24.60
CA ILE A 164 -13.61 6.01 -23.40
C ILE A 164 -13.39 7.23 -22.50
N SER A 165 -12.24 7.89 -22.60
CA SER A 165 -11.87 9.04 -21.75
C SER A 165 -11.10 10.10 -22.53
N THR A 166 -11.05 11.32 -22.00
CA THR A 166 -10.33 12.45 -22.60
C THR A 166 -8.94 12.61 -21.99
N LEU A 167 -8.03 13.31 -22.69
CA LEU A 167 -6.70 13.64 -22.17
C LEU A 167 -6.74 14.42 -20.85
N SER A 168 -7.75 15.27 -20.64
CA SER A 168 -7.92 16.04 -19.39
C SER A 168 -8.04 15.14 -18.16
N THR A 169 -8.59 13.94 -18.31
CA THR A 169 -8.72 12.94 -17.25
C THR A 169 -7.38 12.54 -16.63
N LEU A 170 -6.25 12.72 -17.34
CA LEU A 170 -4.92 12.41 -16.80
C LEU A 170 -4.48 13.33 -15.66
N ASN A 171 -5.11 14.50 -15.52
CA ASN A 171 -4.79 15.46 -14.46
C ASN A 171 -5.62 15.22 -13.20
N ASP A 172 -6.70 14.43 -13.30
CA ASP A 172 -7.69 14.21 -12.23
C ASP A 172 -7.68 12.76 -11.71
N ILE A 173 -6.57 12.06 -11.90
CA ILE A 173 -6.35 10.71 -11.37
C ILE A 173 -6.14 10.82 -9.86
N ALA A 174 -6.91 10.05 -9.09
CA ALA A 174 -6.71 9.87 -7.66
C ALA A 174 -5.43 9.06 -7.39
N ASP A 175 -4.82 9.26 -6.23
CA ASP A 175 -3.57 8.58 -5.84
C ASP A 175 -3.75 7.07 -5.65
N ALA A 176 -4.95 6.63 -5.29
CA ALA A 176 -5.29 5.21 -5.23
C ALA A 176 -6.78 4.95 -5.48
N ARG A 177 -7.13 3.69 -5.68
CA ARG A 177 -8.51 3.20 -5.75
C ARG A 177 -8.59 1.86 -5.05
N MET A 178 -9.59 1.72 -4.17
CA MET A 178 -9.90 0.44 -3.55
C MET A 178 -11.20 -0.13 -4.10
N THR A 179 -11.24 -1.45 -4.25
CA THR A 179 -12.45 -2.21 -4.51
C THR A 179 -12.81 -2.98 -3.24
N VAL A 180 -14.00 -2.75 -2.71
CA VAL A 180 -14.48 -3.34 -1.45
C VAL A 180 -15.65 -4.26 -1.75
N GLN A 181 -15.61 -5.46 -1.17
CA GLN A 181 -16.70 -6.42 -1.15
C GLN A 181 -17.34 -6.44 0.24
N THR A 182 -18.66 -6.38 0.28
CA THR A 182 -19.48 -6.47 1.50
C THR A 182 -19.82 -7.94 1.84
N GLN A 183 -20.36 -8.19 3.04
CA GLN A 183 -20.79 -9.54 3.44
C GLN A 183 -21.90 -10.07 2.53
N GLU A 184 -22.76 -9.17 2.04
CA GLU A 184 -23.86 -9.46 1.12
C GLU A 184 -23.38 -9.69 -0.33
N GLY A 185 -22.07 -9.60 -0.58
CA GLY A 185 -21.47 -9.80 -1.89
C GLY A 185 -21.49 -8.56 -2.79
N CYS A 186 -22.09 -7.44 -2.36
CA CYS A 186 -22.06 -6.18 -3.10
C CYS A 186 -20.61 -5.68 -3.22
N VAL A 187 -20.23 -5.24 -4.42
CA VAL A 187 -18.90 -4.70 -4.74
C VAL A 187 -19.02 -3.23 -5.10
N TYR A 188 -18.24 -2.38 -4.44
CA TYR A 188 -18.14 -0.97 -4.79
C TYR A 188 -16.67 -0.54 -4.90
N ARG A 189 -16.46 0.57 -5.62
CA ARG A 189 -15.14 1.19 -5.80
C ARG A 189 -15.14 2.55 -5.14
N GLN A 190 -14.02 2.87 -4.48
CA GLN A 190 -13.81 4.15 -3.83
C GLN A 190 -12.45 4.69 -4.28
N GLU A 191 -12.46 5.88 -4.86
CA GLU A 191 -11.21 6.60 -5.15
C GLU A 191 -10.65 7.20 -3.86
N ILE A 192 -9.34 7.24 -3.77
CA ILE A 192 -8.60 7.65 -2.58
C ILE A 192 -7.61 8.73 -2.99
N GLU A 193 -7.74 9.87 -2.34
CA GLU A 193 -6.80 10.98 -2.47
C GLU A 193 -5.88 11.00 -1.25
N ILE A 194 -4.57 11.03 -1.46
CA ILE A 194 -3.58 11.12 -0.39
C ILE A 194 -3.12 12.57 -0.31
N ASP A 195 -3.24 13.15 0.86
CA ASP A 195 -2.99 14.56 1.05
C ASP A 195 -1.55 14.97 0.75
N GLY A 196 -1.33 15.51 -0.45
CA GLY A 196 -0.02 15.89 -0.97
C GLY A 196 0.48 17.26 -0.57
N GLU A 197 0.13 17.75 0.62
CA GLU A 197 0.57 19.08 1.08
C GLU A 197 -0.01 20.24 0.27
N TYR A 198 -1.24 20.08 -0.20
CA TYR A 198 -1.99 21.14 -0.86
C TYR A 198 -2.38 22.27 0.12
N TYR A 199 -2.05 23.50 -0.25
CA TYR A 199 -2.38 24.71 0.51
C TYR A 199 -3.05 25.77 -0.36
N GLY A 200 -3.74 26.71 0.29
CA GLY A 200 -4.32 27.89 -0.36
C GLY A 200 -5.25 27.54 -1.52
N GLN A 201 -5.03 28.20 -2.67
CA GLN A 201 -5.85 28.03 -3.86
C GLN A 201 -5.76 26.62 -4.46
N MET A 202 -4.61 25.95 -4.30
CA MET A 202 -4.40 24.60 -4.83
C MET A 202 -5.33 23.59 -4.17
N LEU A 203 -5.46 23.64 -2.84
CA LEU A 203 -6.39 22.81 -2.08
C LEU A 203 -7.84 23.07 -2.48
N LYS A 204 -8.21 24.35 -2.60
CA LYS A 204 -9.57 24.76 -3.01
C LYS A 204 -9.92 24.22 -4.39
N ASN A 205 -9.03 24.41 -5.36
CA ASN A 205 -9.22 23.92 -6.72
C ASN A 205 -9.35 22.40 -6.74
N LYS A 206 -8.52 21.68 -5.98
CA LYS A 206 -8.57 20.21 -5.95
C LYS A 206 -9.87 19.68 -5.34
N ILE A 207 -10.33 20.28 -4.25
CA ILE A 207 -11.64 19.95 -3.65
C ILE A 207 -12.78 20.26 -4.62
N GLU A 208 -12.73 21.40 -5.31
CA GLU A 208 -13.74 21.79 -6.28
C GLU A 208 -13.78 20.84 -7.49
N THR A 209 -12.63 20.42 -8.00
CA THR A 209 -12.52 19.40 -9.05
C THR A 209 -13.20 18.10 -8.62
N TYR A 210 -12.90 17.60 -7.42
CA TYR A 210 -13.53 16.37 -6.93
C TYR A 210 -15.01 16.53 -6.66
N ARG A 211 -15.45 17.69 -6.17
CA ARG A 211 -16.87 18.01 -6.03
C ARG A 211 -17.60 17.89 -7.37
N GLN A 212 -17.07 18.51 -8.42
CA GLN A 212 -17.66 18.49 -9.75
C GLN A 212 -17.66 17.10 -10.39
N LYS A 213 -16.63 16.28 -10.10
CA LYS A 213 -16.56 14.89 -10.57
C LYS A 213 -17.70 14.02 -10.02
N GLY A 214 -18.21 14.32 -8.82
CA GLY A 214 -19.35 13.62 -8.20
C GLY A 214 -19.05 12.20 -7.69
N THR A 215 -17.99 11.55 -8.19
CA THR A 215 -17.52 10.25 -7.68
C THR A 215 -17.16 10.35 -6.19
N PRO A 216 -17.53 9.36 -5.36
CA PRO A 216 -17.07 9.31 -3.98
C PRO A 216 -15.54 9.31 -3.89
N ILE A 217 -14.99 10.24 -3.11
CA ILE A 217 -13.56 10.34 -2.80
C ILE A 217 -13.34 10.17 -1.30
N LEU A 218 -12.39 9.31 -0.93
CA LEU A 218 -11.89 9.21 0.43
C LEU A 218 -10.57 10.01 0.50
N TRP A 219 -10.60 11.15 1.16
CA TRP A 219 -9.42 11.98 1.35
C TRP A 219 -8.66 11.54 2.61
N VAL A 220 -7.46 11.01 2.43
CA VAL A 220 -6.56 10.57 3.49
C VAL A 220 -5.62 11.69 3.88
N THR A 221 -5.59 12.07 5.15
CA THR A 221 -4.70 13.14 5.66
C THR A 221 -4.15 12.83 7.06
N THR A 222 -3.21 13.65 7.50
CA THR A 222 -2.68 13.66 8.87
C THR A 222 -3.60 14.40 9.83
N SER A 223 -3.52 14.08 11.12
CA SER A 223 -4.33 14.73 12.17
C SER A 223 -4.20 16.25 12.17
N ASN A 224 -2.98 16.76 11.97
CA ASN A 224 -2.69 18.20 11.97
C ASN A 224 -3.37 18.97 10.83
N ARG A 225 -3.72 18.29 9.73
CA ARG A 225 -4.31 18.93 8.55
C ARG A 225 -5.81 18.65 8.39
N ALA A 226 -6.33 17.65 9.09
CA ALA A 226 -7.72 17.23 9.05
C ALA A 226 -8.73 18.40 9.19
N ASN A 227 -8.54 19.27 10.19
CA ASN A 227 -9.45 20.40 10.42
C ASN A 227 -9.51 21.37 9.25
N ARG A 228 -8.36 21.65 8.63
CA ARG A 228 -8.28 22.55 7.47
C ARG A 228 -9.00 21.95 6.27
N ILE A 229 -8.71 20.69 5.95
CA ILE A 229 -9.31 20.00 4.81
C ILE A 229 -10.83 19.87 5.00
N LYS A 230 -11.26 19.47 6.20
CA LYS A 230 -12.68 19.40 6.57
C LYS A 230 -13.38 20.75 6.38
N SER A 231 -12.73 21.85 6.77
CA SER A 231 -13.28 23.20 6.62
C SER A 231 -13.43 23.60 5.15
N GLU A 232 -12.45 23.29 4.30
CA GLU A 232 -12.55 23.61 2.87
C GLU A 232 -13.57 22.72 2.14
N ILE A 233 -13.69 21.44 2.50
CA ILE A 233 -14.75 20.53 2.00
C ILE A 233 -16.13 21.10 2.34
N ALA A 234 -16.31 21.53 3.59
CA ALA A 234 -17.58 22.12 4.04
C ALA A 234 -17.91 23.42 3.31
N ARG A 235 -16.93 24.30 3.12
CA ARG A 235 -17.11 25.56 2.37
C ARG A 235 -17.47 25.34 0.90
N ALA A 236 -16.91 24.29 0.29
CA ALA A 236 -17.21 23.92 -1.08
C ALA A 236 -18.55 23.17 -1.22
N PHE A 237 -19.19 22.78 -0.11
CA PHE A 237 -20.36 21.89 -0.10
C PHE A 237 -20.10 20.56 -0.84
N ALA A 238 -18.87 20.02 -0.71
CA ALA A 238 -18.46 18.81 -1.39
C ALA A 238 -18.92 17.55 -0.65
N THR A 239 -20.17 17.13 -0.87
CA THR A 239 -20.81 16.00 -0.16
C THR A 239 -20.27 14.62 -0.56
N ASN A 240 -19.58 14.52 -1.69
CA ASN A 240 -18.98 13.28 -2.18
C ASN A 240 -17.57 13.02 -1.63
N ILE A 241 -17.01 13.91 -0.82
CA ILE A 241 -15.69 13.78 -0.24
C ILE A 241 -15.81 13.45 1.24
N SER A 242 -15.32 12.29 1.65
CA SER A 242 -15.17 11.90 3.05
C SER A 242 -13.71 12.01 3.49
N LEU A 243 -13.49 12.25 4.79
CA LEU A 243 -12.15 12.41 5.35
C LEU A 243 -11.76 11.15 6.13
N PHE A 244 -10.54 10.68 5.92
CA PHE A 244 -9.91 9.62 6.68
C PHE A 244 -8.60 10.10 7.29
N VAL A 245 -8.42 9.87 8.59
CA VAL A 245 -7.20 10.24 9.32
C VAL A 245 -6.63 8.97 9.91
N PRO A 246 -5.56 8.41 9.36
CA PRO A 246 -4.96 7.22 9.93
C PRO A 246 -4.37 7.51 11.30
N ASP A 247 -4.59 6.62 12.27
CA ASP A 247 -3.97 6.70 13.59
C ASP A 247 -2.44 6.79 13.48
N ASN A 248 -1.82 7.58 14.34
CA ASN A 248 -0.37 7.70 14.47
C ASN A 248 0.38 8.14 13.20
N TYR A 249 -0.26 9.00 12.38
CA TYR A 249 0.39 9.76 11.30
C TYR A 249 0.39 11.27 11.55
#